data_AF-N6Y595-F1
#
_entry.id   AF-N6Y595-F1
#
_cell.length_a   1.000
_cell.length_b   1.000
_cell.length_c   1.000
_cell.angle_alpha   90.00
_cell.angle_beta   90.00
_cell.angle_gamma   90.00
#
_symmetry.space_group_name_H-M   'P 1'
#
loop_
_entity.id
_entity.type
_entity.pdbx_description
1 polymer ?
#
loop_
_entity_poly.entity_id
_entity_poly.type
_entity_poly.pdbx_seq_one_letter_code
_entity_poly.pdbx_strand_id
1 'polypeptide(L)'
;MPDLKNLSLRFTGSESVRARRKELGLNQNAFWRRVAVTQSAGSRYESERDIPEPIQLLLQLAYGSDEDARELLAALRASSPE
;
A
#
# COMPACT_ATOMS: atom_id res chain seq x y z
N MET A 1 -0.33 -5.36 -17.36
CA MET A 1 -0.12 -5.41 -15.89
C MET A 1 -0.46 -6.82 -15.40
N PRO A 2 0.25 -7.37 -14.39
CA PRO A 2 -0.12 -8.65 -13.77
C PRO A 2 -1.59 -8.63 -13.36
N ASP A 3 -2.28 -9.77 -13.49
CA ASP A 3 -3.59 -9.91 -12.86
C ASP A 3 -3.40 -10.02 -11.35
N LEU A 4 -3.38 -8.85 -10.70
CA LEU A 4 -3.21 -8.70 -9.25
C LEU A 4 -4.44 -9.17 -8.47
N LYS A 5 -5.54 -9.58 -9.14
CA LYS A 5 -6.77 -10.07 -8.49
C LYS A 5 -6.55 -11.30 -7.60
N ASN A 6 -5.46 -12.05 -7.81
CA ASN A 6 -5.10 -13.20 -6.97
C ASN A 6 -4.19 -12.85 -5.78
N LEU A 7 -3.65 -11.63 -5.70
CA LEU A 7 -2.92 -11.15 -4.53
C LEU A 7 -3.87 -10.36 -3.64
N SER A 8 -4.15 -10.90 -2.46
CA SER A 8 -5.01 -10.24 -1.48
C SER A 8 -4.28 -9.03 -0.89
N LEU A 9 -4.38 -7.88 -1.56
CA LEU A 9 -3.86 -6.61 -1.05
C LEU A 9 -4.67 -6.23 0.19
N ARG A 10 -3.97 -6.03 1.31
CA ARG A 10 -4.62 -5.72 2.60
C ARG A 10 -4.84 -4.22 2.80
N PHE A 11 -4.16 -3.39 2.01
CA PHE A 11 -4.14 -1.93 2.15
C PHE A 11 -4.74 -1.24 0.92
N THR A 12 -6.00 -1.52 0.64
CA THR A 12 -6.71 -1.01 -0.54
C THR A 12 -7.57 0.21 -0.24
N GLY A 13 -8.00 0.36 1.01
CA GLY A 13 -8.93 1.41 1.43
C GLY A 13 -8.46 2.19 2.66
N SER A 14 -9.08 3.36 2.86
CA SER A 14 -8.76 4.30 3.94
C SER A 14 -8.82 3.67 5.33
N GLU A 15 -9.79 2.80 5.60
CA GLU A 15 -9.94 2.11 6.89
C GLU A 15 -8.73 1.22 7.20
N SER A 16 -8.37 0.32 6.28
CA SER A 16 -7.25 -0.61 6.43
C SER A 16 -5.91 0.11 6.67
N VAL A 17 -5.70 1.22 5.96
CA VAL A 17 -4.48 2.03 6.08
C VAL A 17 -4.45 2.79 7.40
N ARG A 18 -5.56 3.38 7.83
CA ARG A 18 -5.67 4.07 9.12
C ARG A 18 -5.48 3.09 10.28
N ALA A 19 -6.03 1.88 10.18
CA ALA A 19 -5.85 0.83 11.17
C ALA A 19 -4.37 0.47 11.30
N ARG A 20 -3.70 0.17 10.18
CA ARG A 20 -2.26 -0.15 10.17
C ARG A 20 -1.40 0.98 10.69
N ARG A 21 -1.69 2.23 10.31
CA ARG A 21 -0.96 3.40 10.80
C ARG A 21 -1.09 3.56 12.31
N LYS A 22 -2.30 3.37 12.86
CA LYS A 22 -2.57 3.44 14.30
C LYS A 22 -1.88 2.32 15.06
N GLU A 23 -1.91 1.09 14.54
CA GLU A 23 -1.21 -0.06 15.11
C GLU A 23 0.30 0.21 15.26
N LEU A 24 0.90 0.86 14.25
CA LEU A 24 2.32 1.26 14.27
C LEU A 24 2.62 2.50 15.12
N GLY A 25 1.60 3.17 15.69
CA GLY A 25 1.77 4.39 16.47
C GLY A 25 2.30 5.59 15.66
N LEU A 26 2.12 5.59 14.33
CA LEU A 26 2.68 6.61 13.45
C LEU A 26 1.69 7.75 13.17
N ASN A 27 2.23 8.97 13.07
CA ASN A 27 1.49 10.09 12.48
C ASN A 27 1.41 9.95 10.94
N GLN A 28 0.54 10.73 10.30
CA GLN A 28 0.33 10.66 8.85
C GLN A 28 1.64 10.91 8.06
N ASN A 29 2.43 11.92 8.45
CA ASN A 29 3.65 12.25 7.74
C ASN A 29 4.65 11.08 7.75
N ALA A 30 4.94 10.52 8.93
CA ALA A 30 5.89 9.41 9.09
C ALA A 30 5.44 8.15 8.35
N PHE A 31 4.13 7.85 8.38
CA PHE A 31 3.57 6.73 7.63
C PHE A 31 3.70 6.94 6.12
N TRP A 32 3.11 8.01 5.59
CA TRP A 32 3.04 8.21 4.14
C TRP A 32 4.40 8.47 3.48
N ARG A 33 5.36 9.08 4.18
CA ARG A 33 6.73 9.29 3.64
C ARG A 33 7.46 7.99 3.34
N ARG A 34 7.17 6.88 4.04
CA ARG A 34 7.83 5.59 3.79
C ARG A 34 7.51 5.03 2.40
N VAL A 35 6.36 5.37 1.85
CA VAL A 35 5.91 5.00 0.49
C VAL A 35 5.95 6.18 -0.48
N ALA A 36 6.81 7.17 -0.21
CA ALA A 36 7.02 8.36 -1.03
C ALA A 36 5.76 9.23 -1.27
N VAL A 37 4.78 9.17 -0.36
CA VAL A 37 3.57 9.99 -0.41
C VAL A 37 3.71 11.20 0.53
N THR A 38 3.31 12.38 0.06
CA THR A 38 3.30 13.60 0.88
C THR A 38 2.20 13.55 1.95
N GLN A 39 2.35 14.31 3.05
CA GLN A 39 1.33 14.33 4.10
C GLN A 39 -0.03 14.82 3.58
N SER A 40 -0.07 15.80 2.68
CA SER A 40 -1.32 16.31 2.11
C SER A 40 -2.03 15.29 1.20
N ALA A 41 -1.28 14.52 0.41
CA ALA A 41 -1.84 13.42 -0.37
C ALA A 41 -2.32 12.28 0.53
N GLY A 42 -1.50 11.89 1.51
CA GLY A 42 -1.83 10.86 2.50
C GLY A 42 -3.08 11.19 3.31
N SER A 43 -3.27 12.47 3.68
CA SER A 43 -4.51 12.92 4.32
C SER A 43 -5.73 12.63 3.45
N ARG A 44 -5.68 12.95 2.15
CA ARG A 44 -6.79 12.69 1.22
C ARG A 44 -7.09 11.20 1.06
N TYR A 45 -6.06 10.37 1.07
CA TYR A 45 -6.22 8.91 1.03
C TYR A 45 -6.87 8.35 2.30
N GLU A 46 -6.78 9.05 3.43
CA GLU A 46 -7.43 8.65 4.68
C GLU A 46 -8.87 9.18 4.84
N SER A 47 -9.30 10.17 4.03
CA SER A 47 -10.57 10.88 4.23
C SER A 47 -11.49 10.99 3.01
N GLU A 48 -10.95 11.12 1.79
CA GLU A 48 -11.68 11.75 0.67
C GLU A 48 -11.51 11.06 -0.68
N ARG A 49 -10.51 10.20 -0.84
CA ARG A 49 -10.15 9.63 -2.15
C ARG A 49 -9.68 8.19 -2.04
N ASP A 50 -10.01 7.42 -3.07
CA ASP A 50 -9.43 6.11 -3.29
C ASP A 50 -7.90 6.18 -3.44
N ILE A 51 -7.24 5.17 -2.88
CA ILE A 51 -5.79 5.03 -2.93
C ILE A 51 -5.42 4.52 -4.31
N PRO A 52 -4.53 5.17 -5.08
CA PRO A 52 -4.11 4.66 -6.37
C PRO A 52 -3.45 3.28 -6.25
N GLU A 53 -3.72 2.38 -7.19
CA GLU A 53 -3.20 1.01 -7.19
C GLU A 53 -1.67 0.92 -6.98
N PRO A 54 -0.82 1.74 -7.62
CA PRO A 54 0.62 1.73 -7.34
C PRO A 54 0.96 2.01 -5.87
N ILE A 55 0.17 2.85 -5.19
CA ILE A 55 0.35 3.15 -3.77
C ILE A 55 -0.12 1.97 -2.91
N GLN A 56 -1.20 1.28 -3.28
CA GLN A 56 -1.65 0.06 -2.59
C GLN A 56 -0.56 -1.03 -2.63
N LEU A 57 0.10 -1.19 -3.78
CA LEU A 57 1.25 -2.09 -3.94
C LEU A 57 2.41 -1.71 -3.02
N LEU A 58 2.79 -0.42 -2.99
CA LEU A 58 3.86 0.06 -2.11
C LEU A 58 3.50 -0.10 -0.63
N LEU A 59 2.24 0.13 -0.25
CA LEU A 59 1.76 -0.10 1.10
C LEU A 59 1.87 -1.57 1.49
N GLN A 60 1.51 -2.49 0.59
CA GLN A 60 1.65 -3.92 0.83
C GLN A 60 3.12 -4.32 0.99
N LEU A 61 4.00 -3.83 0.12
CA LEU A 61 5.44 -4.10 0.21
C LEU A 61 6.08 -3.51 1.48
N ALA A 62 5.62 -2.34 1.95
CA ALA A 62 6.23 -1.63 3.07
C ALA A 62 5.69 -2.01 4.45
N TYR A 63 4.44 -2.45 4.53
CA TYR A 63 3.70 -2.66 5.79
C TYR A 63 3.05 -4.02 5.94
N GLY A 64 3.00 -4.83 4.88
CA GLY A 64 2.51 -6.21 4.91
C GLY A 64 3.46 -7.13 5.65
N SER A 65 3.13 -8.41 5.71
CA SER A 65 4.08 -9.41 6.20
C SER A 65 5.21 -9.61 5.19
N ASP A 66 6.37 -10.07 5.66
CA ASP A 66 7.49 -10.44 4.81
C ASP A 66 7.10 -11.45 3.72
N GLU A 67 6.21 -12.39 4.06
CA GLU A 67 5.69 -13.39 3.13
C GLU A 67 4.86 -12.74 2.03
N ASP A 68 3.84 -11.95 2.41
CA ASP A 68 2.99 -11.26 1.43
C ASP A 68 3.82 -10.34 0.51
N ALA A 69 4.85 -9.68 1.05
CA ALA A 69 5.73 -8.79 0.29
C ALA A 69 6.59 -9.55 -0.73
N ARG A 70 7.11 -10.73 -0.36
CA ARG A 70 7.89 -11.60 -1.27
C ARG A 70 7.02 -12.14 -2.38
N GLU A 71 5.82 -12.64 -2.06
CA GLU A 71 4.85 -13.13 -3.05
C GLU A 71 4.47 -12.03 -4.04
N LEU A 72 4.16 -10.83 -3.53
CA LEU A 72 3.80 -9.70 -4.38
C LEU A 72 4.96 -9.30 -5.30
N LEU A 73 6.19 -9.20 -4.77
CA LEU A 73 7.35 -8.85 -5.58
C LEU A 73 7.65 -9.90 -6.65
N ALA A 74 7.49 -11.19 -6.33
CA ALA A 74 7.66 -12.27 -7.30
C ALA A 74 6.63 -12.16 -8.44
N ALA A 75 5.36 -11.90 -8.11
CA ALA A 75 4.31 -11.73 -9.11
C ALA A 75 4.55 -10.51 -10.02
N LEU A 76 4.97 -9.36 -9.46
CA LEU A 76 5.30 -8.17 -10.23
C LEU A 76 6.46 -8.38 -11.21
N ARG A 77 7.42 -9.25 -10.86
CA ARG A 77 8.54 -9.62 -11.74
C ARG A 77 8.15 -10.64 -12.80
N ALA A 78 7.23 -11.54 -12.47
CA ALA A 78 6.76 -12.57 -13.40
C ALA A 78 5.83 -12.00 -14.48
N SER A 79 5.11 -10.91 -14.18
CA SER A 79 4.37 -10.19 -15.22
C SER A 79 5.34 -9.50 -16.18
N SER A 80 5.31 -9.93 -17.44
CA SER A 80 6.04 -9.25 -18.49
C SER A 80 5.55 -7.80 -18.62
N PRO A 81 6.47 -6.82 -18.80
CA PRO A 81 6.08 -5.51 -19.30
C PRO A 81 5.60 -5.70 -20.74
N GLU A 82 4.31 -5.50 -20.99
CA GLU A 82 3.83 -5.19 -22.35
C GLU A 82 4.29 -3.78 -22.75
#